data_AF-A0A0V0YRN4-F1
#
_entry.id   AF-A0A0V0YRN4-F1
#
_cell.length_a   1.000
_cell.length_b   1.000
_cell.length_c   1.000
_cell.angle_alpha   90.00
_cell.angle_beta   90.00
_cell.angle_gamma   90.00
#
_symmetry.space_group_name_H-M   'P 1'
#
loop_
_entity.id
_entity.type
_entity.pdbx_description
1 polymer ?
#
loop_
_entity_poly.entity_id
_entity_poly.type
_entity_poly.pdbx_seq_one_letter_code
_entity_poly.pdbx_strand_id
1 'polypeptide(L)'
;MVRMPQMLVMKENKEGLELLKTAIAKAGYTGKVVIGMDVAASEFYSEKDQTYDLNFKEENNDGSQKISGDSLKNVYKSFVSEYPIVSIEDPFDQDDWTNYGKLTEEIGQN
;
A
#
# COMPACT_ATOMS: atom_id res chain seq x y z
N MET A 1 15.38 -3.23 30.55
CA MET A 1 14.85 -1.97 29.99
C MET A 1 15.46 -1.79 28.60
N VAL A 2 14.85 -2.40 27.57
CA VAL A 2 15.31 -2.24 26.19
C VAL A 2 14.55 -1.06 25.62
N ARG A 3 15.20 0.11 25.53
CA ARG A 3 14.75 1.16 24.62
C ARG A 3 15.00 0.62 23.22
N MET A 4 13.93 0.37 22.45
CA MET A 4 14.00 0.19 21.01
C MET A 4 13.71 1.55 20.36
N PRO A 5 14.73 2.32 19.95
CA PRO A 5 14.53 3.51 19.15
C PRO A 5 14.38 3.07 17.70
N GLN A 6 13.15 2.76 17.31
CA GLN A 6 12.55 3.04 16.01
C GLN A 6 11.19 2.33 16.05
N MET A 7 10.14 3.09 16.34
CA MET A 7 8.79 2.64 16.06
C MET A 7 8.76 2.28 14.57
N LEU A 8 8.32 1.06 14.26
CA LEU A 8 8.28 0.45 12.93
C LEU A 8 7.42 1.30 11.98
N VAL A 9 7.95 2.42 11.49
CA VAL A 9 7.48 3.03 10.25
C VAL A 9 8.15 2.20 9.18
N MET A 10 7.39 1.25 8.60
CA MET A 10 7.84 0.42 7.49
C MET A 10 8.24 1.37 6.37
N LYS A 11 9.56 1.60 6.21
CA LYS A 11 10.09 2.67 5.36
C LYS A 11 9.74 2.47 3.88
N GLU A 12 9.39 1.25 3.50
CA GLU A 12 8.83 0.95 2.19
C GLU A 12 7.74 -0.11 2.36
N ASN A 13 6.55 0.11 1.80
CA ASN A 13 5.41 -0.83 1.84
C ASN A 13 5.82 -2.28 1.46
N LYS A 14 6.84 -2.43 0.61
CA LYS A 14 7.42 -3.73 0.21
C LYS A 14 8.10 -4.48 1.35
N GLU A 15 8.80 -3.81 2.26
CA GLU A 15 9.47 -4.47 3.39
C GLU A 15 8.46 -5.19 4.30
N GLY A 16 7.27 -4.61 4.46
CA GLY A 16 6.20 -5.22 5.26
C GLY A 16 5.60 -6.44 4.59
N LEU A 17 5.38 -6.38 3.29
CA LEU A 17 4.88 -7.51 2.52
C LEU A 17 5.90 -8.66 2.49
N GLU A 18 7.20 -8.37 2.36
CA GLU A 18 8.26 -9.38 2.45
C GLU A 18 8.36 -10.02 3.84
N LEU A 19 8.21 -9.23 4.90
CA LEU A 19 8.19 -9.74 6.27
C LEU A 19 7.00 -10.70 6.48
N LEU A 20 5.81 -10.33 6.01
CA LEU A 20 4.60 -11.17 6.10
C LEU A 20 4.76 -12.46 5.29
N LYS A 21 5.25 -12.37 4.05
CA LYS A 21 5.56 -13.52 3.20
C LYS A 21 6.54 -14.49 3.89
N THR A 22 7.61 -13.94 4.48
CA THR A 22 8.59 -14.72 5.23
C THR A 22 7.98 -15.37 6.47
N ALA A 23 7.12 -14.66 7.20
CA ALA A 23 6.45 -15.18 8.39
C ALA A 23 5.48 -16.32 8.04
N ILE A 24 4.66 -16.16 6.99
CA ILE A 24 3.74 -17.19 6.48
C ILE A 24 4.52 -18.46 6.07
N ALA A 25 5.63 -18.28 5.36
CA ALA A 25 6.48 -19.38 4.94
C ALA A 25 7.11 -20.11 6.14
N LYS A 26 7.64 -19.37 7.13
CA LYS A 26 8.21 -19.95 8.35
C LYS A 26 7.17 -20.70 9.20
N ALA A 27 5.92 -20.24 9.18
CA ALA A 27 4.83 -20.89 9.88
C ALA A 27 4.25 -22.11 9.12
N GLY A 28 4.70 -22.37 7.87
CA GLY A 28 4.24 -23.50 7.07
C GLY A 28 2.84 -23.32 6.46
N TYR A 29 2.35 -22.09 6.37
CA TYR A 29 1.01 -21.76 5.85
C TYR A 29 1.02 -21.14 4.45
N THR A 30 2.11 -21.33 3.69
CA THR A 30 2.18 -20.90 2.29
C THR A 30 1.00 -21.44 1.48
N GLY A 31 0.27 -20.55 0.80
CA GLY A 31 -0.93 -20.89 0.03
C GLY A 31 -2.19 -21.17 0.84
N LYS A 32 -2.12 -21.11 2.18
CA LYS A 32 -3.28 -21.22 3.09
C LYS A 32 -3.66 -19.88 3.73
N VAL A 33 -2.68 -18.99 3.88
CA VAL A 33 -2.88 -17.62 4.38
C VAL A 33 -2.66 -16.66 3.23
N VAL A 34 -3.57 -15.70 3.13
CA VAL A 34 -3.58 -14.61 2.15
C VAL A 34 -3.55 -13.26 2.87
N ILE A 35 -3.15 -12.22 2.17
CA ILE A 35 -2.96 -10.87 2.72
C ILE A 35 -4.14 -9.98 2.30
N GLY A 36 -4.68 -9.25 3.26
CA GLY A 36 -5.54 -8.09 3.03
C GLY A 36 -4.79 -6.82 3.39
N MET A 37 -4.99 -5.75 2.62
CA MET A 37 -4.34 -4.46 2.84
C MET A 37 -5.40 -3.37 2.96
N ASP A 38 -5.35 -2.59 4.04
CA ASP A 38 -6.11 -1.36 4.22
C ASP A 38 -5.15 -0.19 4.01
N VAL A 39 -5.39 0.60 2.96
CA VAL A 39 -4.48 1.67 2.54
C VAL A 39 -4.89 3.02 3.12
N ALA A 40 -6.18 3.23 3.39
CA ALA A 40 -6.74 4.52 3.84
C ALA A 40 -6.18 5.71 3.05
N ALA A 41 -6.22 5.64 1.71
CA ALA A 41 -5.49 6.56 0.83
C ALA A 41 -5.89 8.04 0.97
N SER A 42 -7.11 8.31 1.45
CA SER A 42 -7.60 9.66 1.76
C SER A 42 -6.72 10.39 2.80
N GLU A 43 -6.07 9.66 3.73
CA GLU A 43 -5.23 10.26 4.78
C GLU A 43 -3.95 10.91 4.23
N PHE A 44 -3.55 10.56 3.01
CA PHE A 44 -2.34 11.09 2.36
C PHE A 44 -2.62 11.64 0.96
N TYR A 45 -3.89 11.93 0.65
CA TYR A 45 -4.28 12.60 -0.59
C TYR A 45 -4.19 14.13 -0.45
N SER A 46 -3.66 14.79 -1.47
CA SER A 46 -3.62 16.25 -1.61
C SER A 46 -4.64 16.69 -2.65
N GLU A 47 -5.78 17.24 -2.23
CA GLU A 47 -6.77 17.82 -3.15
C GLU A 47 -6.19 18.93 -4.03
N LYS A 48 -5.25 19.71 -3.48
CA LYS A 48 -4.61 20.83 -4.17
C LYS A 48 -3.77 20.35 -5.36
N ASP A 49 -3.03 19.27 -5.18
CA ASP A 49 -2.09 18.75 -6.17
C ASP A 49 -2.67 17.56 -6.94
N GLN A 50 -3.83 17.05 -6.52
CA GLN A 50 -4.47 15.82 -7.00
C GLN A 50 -3.52 14.61 -7.01
N THR A 51 -2.72 14.50 -5.95
CA THR A 51 -1.68 13.46 -5.79
C THR A 51 -1.73 12.82 -4.41
N TYR A 52 -1.13 11.64 -4.30
CA TYR A 52 -0.97 10.87 -3.08
C TYR A 52 0.48 10.95 -2.60
N ASP A 53 0.69 11.35 -1.35
CA ASP A 53 2.02 11.50 -0.77
C ASP A 53 2.40 10.28 0.07
N LEU A 54 3.23 9.40 -0.48
CA LEU A 54 3.63 8.17 0.21
C LEU A 54 4.52 8.41 1.44
N ASN A 55 5.11 9.61 1.57
CA ASN A 55 5.97 10.00 2.69
C ASN A 55 5.30 11.04 3.61
N PHE A 56 3.97 11.11 3.65
CA PHE A 56 3.24 12.10 4.46
C PHE A 56 3.58 12.10 5.97
N LYS A 57 4.16 11.01 6.50
CA LYS A 57 4.61 10.88 7.89
C LYS A 57 6.07 11.28 8.13
N GLU A 58 6.85 11.57 7.09
CA GLU A 58 8.25 11.98 7.25
C GLU A 58 8.36 13.45 7.69
N GLU A 59 9.15 13.72 8.74
CA GLU A 59 9.34 15.08 9.28
C GLU A 59 9.97 16.04 8.25
N ASN A 60 10.79 15.54 7.32
CA ASN A 60 11.46 16.33 6.28
C ASN A 60 10.92 15.99 4.88
N ASN A 61 9.61 15.81 4.76
CA ASN A 61 8.98 15.52 3.48
C ASN A 61 9.14 16.69 2.49
N ASP A 62 9.86 16.46 1.40
CA ASP A 62 10.12 17.42 0.32
C ASP A 62 9.08 17.34 -0.82
N GLY A 63 8.09 16.44 -0.69
CA GLY A 63 7.06 16.18 -1.67
C GLY A 63 7.53 15.33 -2.87
N SER A 64 8.74 14.77 -2.83
CA SER A 64 9.28 13.96 -3.92
C SER A 64 8.55 12.62 -4.12
N GLN A 65 7.87 12.13 -3.08
CA GLN A 65 7.08 10.89 -3.11
C GLN A 65 5.59 11.14 -3.40
N LYS A 66 5.24 12.31 -3.93
CA LYS A 66 3.90 12.57 -4.47
C LYS A 66 3.71 11.87 -5.81
N ILE A 67 2.72 11.01 -5.89
CA ILE A 67 2.38 10.25 -7.09
C ILE A 67 0.92 10.46 -7.49
N SER A 68 0.61 10.31 -8.77
CA SER A 68 -0.78 10.33 -9.24
C SER A 68 -1.52 9.04 -8.85
N GLY A 69 -2.85 9.07 -8.88
CA GLY A 69 -3.66 7.87 -8.66
C GLY A 69 -3.38 6.75 -9.68
N ASP A 70 -3.07 7.09 -10.95
CA ASP A 70 -2.64 6.09 -11.94
C ASP A 70 -1.30 5.43 -11.56
N SER A 71 -0.35 6.20 -11.04
CA SER A 71 0.92 5.65 -10.54
C SER A 71 0.70 4.78 -9.31
N LEU A 72 -0.18 5.20 -8.39
CA LEU A 72 -0.53 4.44 -7.19
C LEU A 72 -1.22 3.10 -7.54
N LYS A 73 -2.12 3.11 -8.52
CA LYS A 73 -2.72 1.89 -9.11
C LYS A 73 -1.65 0.91 -9.59
N ASN A 74 -0.61 1.40 -10.29
CA ASN A 74 0.49 0.54 -10.75
C ASN A 74 1.30 -0.06 -9.59
N VAL A 75 1.43 0.66 -8.47
CA VAL A 75 2.03 0.14 -7.24
C VAL A 75 1.20 -1.02 -6.69
N TYR A 76 -0.12 -0.87 -6.58
CA TYR A 76 -1.01 -1.96 -6.15
C TYR A 76 -0.93 -3.19 -7.06
N LYS A 77 -0.89 -2.97 -8.38
CA LYS A 77 -0.74 -4.05 -9.36
C LYS A 77 0.57 -4.84 -9.16
N SER A 78 1.69 -4.14 -8.91
CA SER A 78 2.96 -4.78 -8.57
C SER A 78 2.83 -5.61 -7.30
N PHE A 79 2.16 -5.09 -6.25
CA PHE A 79 1.97 -5.84 -5.02
C PHE A 79 1.12 -7.11 -5.21
N VAL A 80 0.00 -7.04 -5.92
CA VAL A 80 -0.85 -8.21 -6.20
C VAL A 80 -0.12 -9.25 -7.05
N SER A 81 0.82 -8.84 -7.91
CA SER A 81 1.63 -9.77 -8.69
C SER A 81 2.75 -10.45 -7.89
N GLU A 82 3.27 -9.79 -6.85
CA GLU A 82 4.44 -10.24 -6.07
C GLU A 82 4.05 -10.98 -4.78
N TYR A 83 2.85 -10.72 -4.25
CA TYR A 83 2.37 -11.18 -2.95
C TYR A 83 0.95 -11.77 -3.04
N PRO A 84 0.57 -12.70 -2.14
CA PRO A 84 -0.77 -13.31 -2.13
C PRO A 84 -1.81 -12.35 -1.54
N ILE A 85 -2.00 -11.17 -2.16
CA ILE A 85 -2.96 -10.15 -1.76
C ILE A 85 -4.30 -10.46 -2.42
N VAL A 86 -5.35 -10.61 -1.62
CA VAL A 86 -6.71 -10.92 -2.10
C VAL A 86 -7.71 -9.79 -1.88
N SER A 87 -7.36 -8.81 -1.06
CA SER A 87 -8.22 -7.69 -0.72
C SER A 87 -7.39 -6.42 -0.55
N ILE A 88 -7.87 -5.33 -1.17
CA ILE A 88 -7.35 -3.97 -0.98
C ILE A 88 -8.55 -3.09 -0.60
N GLU A 89 -8.50 -2.52 0.58
CA GLU A 89 -9.49 -1.60 1.15
C GLU A 89 -8.97 -0.16 1.06
N ASP A 90 -9.87 0.77 0.75
CA ASP A 90 -9.62 2.20 0.55
C ASP A 90 -8.34 2.56 -0.24
N PRO A 91 -8.18 2.03 -1.48
CA PRO A 91 -7.00 2.24 -2.32
C PRO A 91 -6.83 3.68 -2.84
N PHE A 92 -7.89 4.48 -2.85
CA PHE A 92 -7.86 5.86 -3.34
C PHE A 92 -8.68 6.76 -2.43
N ASP A 93 -8.55 8.07 -2.63
CA ASP A 93 -9.41 9.06 -2.00
C ASP A 93 -10.89 8.75 -2.25
N GLN A 94 -11.73 9.07 -1.27
CA GLN A 94 -13.17 8.74 -1.28
C GLN A 94 -13.93 9.24 -2.52
N ASP A 95 -13.45 10.31 -3.17
CA ASP A 95 -14.06 10.89 -4.37
C ASP A 95 -13.33 10.52 -5.67
N ASP A 96 -12.25 9.72 -5.62
CA ASP A 96 -11.45 9.31 -6.78
C ASP A 96 -12.04 8.08 -7.53
N TRP A 97 -13.33 8.17 -7.86
CA TRP A 97 -14.08 7.12 -8.56
C TRP A 97 -13.44 6.66 -9.88
N THR A 98 -12.68 7.54 -10.53
CA THR A 98 -11.99 7.24 -11.78
C THR A 98 -10.89 6.20 -11.56
N ASN A 99 -10.03 6.40 -10.55
CA ASN A 99 -8.97 5.44 -10.27
C ASN A 99 -9.51 4.16 -9.62
N TYR A 100 -10.58 4.23 -8.82
CA TYR A 100 -11.33 3.05 -8.38
C TYR A 100 -11.77 2.18 -9.57
N GLY A 101 -12.45 2.78 -10.56
CA GLY A 101 -12.91 2.05 -11.75
C GLY A 101 -11.77 1.37 -12.52
N LYS A 102 -10.67 2.09 -12.75
CA LYS A 102 -9.48 1.53 -13.42
C LYS A 102 -8.85 0.38 -12.66
N LEU A 103 -8.72 0.50 -11.33
CA LEU A 103 -8.13 -0.56 -10.51
C LEU A 103 -9.01 -1.81 -10.54
N THR A 104 -10.33 -1.66 -10.39
CA THR A 104 -11.27 -2.78 -10.48
C THR A 104 -11.27 -3.43 -11.85
N GLU A 105 -11.17 -2.66 -12.94
CA GLU A 105 -11.05 -3.21 -14.30
C GLU A 105 -9.76 -4.02 -14.48
N GLU A 106 -8.63 -3.55 -13.94
CA GLU A 106 -7.33 -4.20 -14.16
C GLU A 106 -7.06 -5.40 -13.24
N ILE A 107 -7.50 -5.35 -11.98
CA ILE A 107 -7.16 -6.37 -10.96
C ILE A 107 -8.36 -6.85 -10.13
N GLY A 108 -9.57 -6.39 -10.42
CA GLY A 108 -10.78 -6.75 -9.68
C GLY A 108 -11.44 -8.07 -10.10
N GLN A 109 -10.94 -8.71 -11.16
CA GLN A 109 -11.42 -10.03 -11.61
C GLN A 109 -10.52 -11.13 -11.04
N ASN A 110 -10.78 -11.52 -9.78
CA ASN A 110 -10.31 -12.78 -9.21
C ASN A 110 -11.47 -13.76 -9.08
#